data_AF-A0A7S1MFE9-F1
#
_entry.id   AF-A0A7S1MFE9-F1
#
_cell.length_a   1.000
_cell.length_b   1.000
_cell.length_c   1.000
_cell.angle_alpha   90.00
_cell.angle_beta   90.00
_cell.angle_gamma   90.00
#
_symmetry.space_group_name_H-M   'P 1'
#
loop_
_entity.id
_entity.type
_entity.pdbx_description
1 polymer ?
#
loop_
_entity_poly.entity_id
_entity_poly.type
_entity_poly.pdbx_seq_one_letter_code
_entity_poly.pdbx_strand_id
1 'polypeptide(L)'
;MPVDRTPFADVREWLPPLQQAHDIALIPAHMLPPLTPATASALVRAYARVEAAVYASRRKGDFDVSWAALFATAMAGDSEQTTGDREALRALAETVDTATRAPGTSSTLFFVRLSTRSPKDCLLKPWEAAPGRAPLSVVTGQEAAAMLASSARVRDDLAAAAAAAAESGGGVEEEGGGVAVMLRPFAPIPAWSEVRVFVAAGQVTALSQYFPFTGDSAGANRDALARYTNDFVALAGRCAAALSSTTNAVPPSFIVDLALLPTTPPSGDGGGDGDDCRYHPVVLEVNPFSRATSACHFSWARDHDRLHRGPFEARLVAAS
;
A
#
# COMPACT_ATOMS: atom_id res chain seq x y z
N MET A 1 -20.44 -2.24 -20.40
CA MET A 1 -20.02 -3.47 -19.69
C MET A 1 -20.13 -3.20 -18.21
N PRO A 2 -20.74 -4.09 -17.41
CA PRO A 2 -20.79 -3.92 -15.96
C PRO A 2 -19.35 -3.78 -15.43
N VAL A 3 -19.14 -2.80 -14.54
CA VAL A 3 -17.88 -2.69 -13.79
C VAL A 3 -17.80 -3.94 -12.95
N ASP A 4 -16.80 -4.79 -13.21
CA ASP A 4 -16.52 -5.95 -12.39
C ASP A 4 -16.23 -5.46 -10.97
N ARG A 5 -17.22 -5.59 -10.08
CA ARG A 5 -17.13 -5.26 -8.66
C ARG A 5 -16.55 -6.45 -7.92
N THR A 6 -15.45 -7.02 -8.44
CA THR A 6 -14.73 -8.03 -7.68
C THR A 6 -14.36 -7.36 -6.35
N PRO A 7 -14.83 -7.87 -5.20
CA PRO A 7 -14.50 -7.29 -3.91
C PRO A 7 -12.98 -7.20 -3.80
N PHE A 8 -12.48 -6.13 -3.19
CA PHE A 8 -11.05 -5.98 -2.96
C PHE A 8 -10.55 -7.24 -2.24
N ALA A 9 -9.57 -7.92 -2.82
CA ALA A 9 -8.97 -9.10 -2.22
C ALA A 9 -8.36 -8.70 -0.88
N ASP A 10 -8.93 -9.20 0.20
CA ASP A 10 -8.46 -8.88 1.54
C ASP A 10 -7.13 -9.59 1.80
N VAL A 11 -6.10 -8.83 2.20
CA VAL A 11 -4.79 -9.36 2.61
C VAL A 11 -4.86 -10.48 3.63
N ARG A 12 -5.93 -10.54 4.42
CA ARG A 12 -6.15 -11.61 5.41
C ARG A 12 -6.19 -12.99 4.76
N GLU A 13 -6.65 -13.09 3.51
CA GLU A 13 -6.76 -14.37 2.81
C GLU A 13 -5.43 -14.82 2.19
N TRP A 14 -4.58 -13.88 1.78
CA TRP A 14 -3.35 -14.19 1.02
C TRP A 14 -2.06 -13.96 1.80
N LEU A 15 -2.06 -13.18 2.88
CA LEU A 15 -0.87 -12.94 3.67
C LEU A 15 -0.39 -14.18 4.44
N PRO A 16 -1.26 -14.94 5.15
CA PRO A 16 -0.82 -16.13 5.87
C PRO A 16 -0.08 -17.16 4.99
N PRO A 17 -0.58 -17.56 3.80
CA PRO A 17 0.15 -18.51 2.96
C PRO A 17 1.47 -17.95 2.43
N LEU A 18 1.55 -16.66 2.10
CA LEU A 18 2.82 -16.06 1.69
C LEU A 18 3.83 -15.97 2.85
N GLN A 19 3.38 -15.72 4.09
CA GLN A 19 4.23 -15.68 5.28
C GLN A 19 4.74 -17.07 5.69
N GLN A 20 3.96 -18.11 5.41
CA GLN A 20 4.35 -19.51 5.66
C GLN A 20 5.33 -20.04 4.61
N ALA A 21 5.35 -19.44 3.41
CA ALA A 21 6.31 -19.77 2.37
C ALA A 21 7.68 -19.16 2.70
N HIS A 22 8.58 -19.97 3.27
CA HIS A 22 9.91 -19.56 3.72
C HIS A 22 10.83 -18.97 2.63
N ASP A 23 10.47 -19.13 1.36
CA ASP A 23 11.20 -18.65 0.18
C ASP A 23 10.58 -17.40 -0.48
N ILE A 24 9.55 -16.82 0.15
CA ILE A 24 8.94 -15.55 -0.25
C ILE A 24 9.41 -14.45 0.70
N ALA A 25 10.26 -13.57 0.19
CA ALA A 25 10.72 -12.42 0.94
C ALA A 25 9.59 -11.39 1.05
N LEU A 26 8.96 -11.34 2.22
CA LEU A 26 7.97 -10.33 2.61
C LEU A 26 8.60 -9.35 3.60
N ILE A 27 8.24 -8.07 3.48
CA ILE A 27 8.45 -7.15 4.60
C ILE A 27 7.49 -7.57 5.72
N PRO A 28 7.98 -7.88 6.94
CA PRO A 28 7.11 -8.29 8.03
C PRO A 28 5.97 -7.31 8.23
N ALA A 29 4.75 -7.83 8.36
CA ALA A 29 3.56 -7.04 8.57
C ALA A 29 2.83 -7.52 9.82
N HIS A 30 2.51 -6.59 10.69
CA HIS A 30 1.62 -6.80 11.81
C HIS A 30 0.23 -6.32 11.44
N MET A 31 -0.75 -7.21 11.55
CA MET A 31 -2.13 -6.91 11.27
C MET A 31 -2.87 -6.66 12.58
N LEU A 32 -3.43 -5.48 12.71
CA LEU A 32 -4.29 -5.13 13.84
C LEU A 32 -5.65 -5.82 13.70
N PRO A 33 -6.44 -5.92 14.78
CA PRO A 33 -7.84 -6.32 14.69
C PRO A 33 -8.60 -5.48 13.64
N PRO A 34 -9.65 -6.05 13.01
CA PRO A 34 -10.51 -5.30 12.11
C PRO A 34 -11.03 -4.01 12.73
N LEU A 35 -11.17 -2.97 11.91
CA LEU A 35 -11.70 -1.69 12.36
C LEU A 35 -13.14 -1.84 12.83
N THR A 36 -13.46 -1.26 13.98
CA THR A 36 -14.85 -1.14 14.42
C THR A 36 -15.65 -0.27 13.45
N PRO A 37 -16.98 -0.44 13.36
CA PRO A 37 -17.83 0.45 12.56
C PRO A 37 -17.67 1.93 12.92
N ALA A 38 -17.47 2.22 14.22
CA ALA A 38 -17.22 3.56 14.72
C ALA A 38 -15.90 4.14 14.18
N THR A 39 -14.81 3.39 14.26
CA THR A 39 -13.49 3.83 13.75
C THR A 39 -13.50 4.00 12.23
N ALA A 40 -14.08 3.05 11.48
CA ALA A 40 -14.22 3.16 10.04
C ALA A 40 -15.01 4.40 9.62
N SER A 41 -16.14 4.65 10.28
CA SER A 41 -16.97 5.83 10.03
C SER A 41 -16.25 7.14 10.39
N ALA A 42 -15.48 7.14 11.47
CA ALA A 42 -14.69 8.30 11.90
C ALA A 42 -13.60 8.65 10.87
N LEU A 43 -12.91 7.65 10.30
CA LEU A 43 -11.93 7.86 9.22
C LEU A 43 -12.57 8.47 7.98
N VAL A 44 -13.73 7.97 7.54
CA VAL A 44 -14.47 8.50 6.39
C VAL A 44 -14.88 9.95 6.60
N ARG A 45 -15.42 10.29 7.77
CA ARG A 45 -15.81 11.67 8.11
C ARG A 45 -14.61 12.60 8.28
N ALA A 46 -13.51 12.11 8.86
CA ALA A 46 -12.28 12.87 8.98
C ALA A 46 -11.72 13.23 7.60
N TYR A 47 -11.75 12.31 6.64
CA TYR A 47 -11.36 12.61 5.26
C TYR A 47 -12.15 13.78 4.67
N ALA A 48 -13.48 13.76 4.78
CA ALA A 48 -14.31 14.84 4.26
C ALA A 48 -13.95 16.21 4.86
N ARG A 49 -13.62 16.24 6.16
CA ARG A 49 -13.15 17.47 6.84
C ARG A 49 -11.77 17.92 6.35
N VAL A 50 -10.82 16.99 6.21
CA VAL A 50 -9.47 17.28 5.67
C VAL A 50 -9.59 17.83 4.25
N GLU A 51 -10.35 17.17 3.38
CA GLU A 51 -10.54 17.57 1.99
C GLU A 51 -11.15 18.98 1.89
N ALA A 52 -12.18 19.26 2.69
CA ALA A 52 -12.80 20.58 2.77
C ALA A 52 -11.81 21.67 3.23
N ALA A 53 -10.98 21.37 4.23
CA ALA A 53 -9.98 22.30 4.75
C ALA A 53 -8.89 22.60 3.71
N VAL A 54 -8.35 21.57 3.05
CA VAL A 54 -7.36 21.70 1.97
C VAL A 54 -7.92 22.55 0.83
N TYR A 55 -9.16 22.29 0.43
CA TYR A 55 -9.82 23.03 -0.63
C TYR A 55 -10.06 24.49 -0.26
N ALA A 56 -10.52 24.76 0.97
CA ALA A 56 -10.71 26.11 1.48
C ALA A 56 -9.39 26.91 1.51
N SER A 57 -8.29 26.25 1.86
CA SER A 57 -6.97 26.89 1.86
C SER A 57 -6.48 27.25 0.46
N ARG A 58 -6.58 26.29 -0.48
CA ARG A 58 -6.19 26.53 -1.88
C ARG A 58 -6.95 27.71 -2.51
N ARG A 59 -8.23 27.88 -2.16
CA ARG A 59 -9.03 29.04 -2.60
C ARG A 59 -8.52 30.38 -2.05
N LYS A 60 -7.87 30.38 -0.89
CA LYS A 60 -7.26 31.56 -0.29
C LYS A 60 -5.85 31.84 -0.82
N GLY A 61 -5.34 30.98 -1.72
CA GLY A 61 -3.95 31.05 -2.20
C GLY A 61 -2.93 30.59 -1.17
N ASP A 62 -3.38 29.96 -0.07
CA ASP A 62 -2.50 29.40 0.94
C ASP A 62 -2.20 27.93 0.59
N PHE A 63 -1.00 27.71 0.11
CA PHE A 63 -0.48 26.39 -0.25
C PHE A 63 0.37 25.76 0.88
N ASP A 64 0.63 26.53 1.95
CA ASP A 64 1.61 26.22 3.00
C ASP A 64 0.94 25.94 4.35
N VAL A 65 -0.31 25.47 4.32
CA VAL A 65 -1.00 25.08 5.57
C VAL A 65 -0.24 23.93 6.21
N SER A 66 0.24 24.17 7.41
CA SER A 66 0.94 23.13 8.16
C SER A 66 0.04 21.91 8.34
N TRP A 67 0.64 20.73 8.19
CA TRP A 67 -0.01 19.46 8.48
C TRP A 67 -0.72 19.47 9.84
N ALA A 68 -0.07 20.05 10.86
CA ALA A 68 -0.61 20.15 12.20
C ALA A 68 -1.88 21.00 12.26
N ALA A 69 -1.95 22.11 11.51
CA ALA A 69 -3.14 22.95 11.45
C ALA A 69 -4.29 22.27 10.69
N LEU A 70 -4.01 21.59 9.57
CA LEU A 70 -5.04 20.82 8.85
C LEU A 70 -5.56 19.65 9.68
N PHE A 71 -4.67 18.92 10.36
CA PHE A 71 -5.05 17.83 11.25
C PHE A 71 -5.85 18.35 12.44
N ALA A 72 -5.39 19.41 13.11
CA ALA A 72 -6.13 20.03 14.20
C ALA A 72 -7.52 20.50 13.75
N THR A 73 -7.63 21.08 12.55
CA THR A 73 -8.92 21.49 11.97
C THR A 73 -9.81 20.30 11.65
N ALA A 74 -9.25 19.22 11.10
CA ALA A 74 -9.99 18.00 10.83
C ALA A 74 -10.48 17.31 12.11
N MET A 75 -9.75 17.48 13.21
CA MET A 75 -10.11 16.94 14.52
C MET A 75 -10.98 17.89 15.34
N ALA A 76 -10.98 19.19 15.03
CA ALA A 76 -11.78 20.19 15.69
C ALA A 76 -13.25 20.11 15.25
N GLY A 77 -14.15 20.14 16.21
CA GLY A 77 -15.58 20.14 16.01
C GLY A 77 -16.29 20.12 17.36
N ASP A 78 -17.33 20.93 17.48
CA ASP A 78 -18.05 21.16 18.75
C ASP A 78 -19.31 20.27 18.89
N SER A 79 -19.60 19.43 17.90
CA SER A 79 -20.73 18.49 17.95
C SER A 79 -20.40 17.22 18.75
N GLU A 80 -21.42 16.56 19.30
CA GLU A 80 -21.25 15.23 19.92
C GLU A 80 -20.65 14.20 18.95
N GLN A 81 -21.07 14.23 17.67
CA GLN A 81 -20.53 13.34 16.63
C GLN A 81 -19.02 13.55 16.45
N THR A 82 -18.55 14.80 16.54
CA THR A 82 -17.12 15.11 16.45
C THR A 82 -16.34 14.68 17.69
N THR A 83 -16.99 14.58 18.86
CA THR A 83 -16.37 13.98 20.05
C THR A 83 -16.19 12.47 19.87
N GLY A 84 -17.23 11.74 19.45
CA GLY A 84 -17.12 10.31 19.18
C GLY A 84 -16.07 9.97 18.10
N ASP A 85 -15.98 10.78 17.03
CA ASP A 85 -14.95 10.61 16.00
C ASP A 85 -13.53 10.79 16.56
N ARG A 86 -13.33 11.79 17.43
CA ARG A 86 -12.04 12.05 18.08
C ARG A 86 -11.62 10.88 18.96
N GLU A 87 -12.55 10.35 19.75
CA GLU A 87 -12.29 9.20 20.61
C GLU A 87 -11.94 7.95 19.80
N ALA A 88 -12.68 7.65 18.73
CA ALA A 88 -12.41 6.51 17.87
C ALA A 88 -11.05 6.59 17.16
N LEU A 89 -10.67 7.78 16.66
CA LEU A 89 -9.36 8.00 16.03
C LEU A 89 -8.21 7.99 17.04
N ARG A 90 -8.45 8.50 18.26
CA ARG A 90 -7.49 8.41 19.36
C ARG A 90 -7.25 6.96 19.77
N ALA A 91 -8.31 6.17 19.92
CA ALA A 91 -8.19 4.75 20.24
C ALA A 91 -7.43 3.98 19.16
N LEU A 92 -7.64 4.30 17.88
CA LEU A 92 -6.84 3.76 16.78
C LEU A 92 -5.36 4.16 16.92
N ALA A 93 -5.06 5.43 17.18
CA ALA A 93 -3.69 5.89 17.38
C ALA A 93 -3.00 5.17 18.55
N GLU A 94 -3.67 5.04 19.69
CA GLU A 94 -3.15 4.33 20.87
C GLU A 94 -2.92 2.84 20.58
N THR A 95 -3.80 2.20 19.78
CA THR A 95 -3.64 0.82 19.33
C THR A 95 -2.40 0.66 18.45
N VAL A 96 -2.20 1.59 17.50
CA VAL A 96 -1.02 1.59 16.63
C VAL A 96 0.25 1.79 17.46
N ASP A 97 0.29 2.78 18.35
CA ASP A 97 1.45 3.04 19.23
C ASP A 97 1.79 1.84 20.10
N THR A 98 0.78 1.14 20.62
CA THR A 98 0.96 -0.08 21.42
C THR A 98 1.60 -1.19 20.57
N ALA A 99 1.10 -1.40 19.35
CA ALA A 99 1.62 -2.42 18.45
C ALA A 99 3.05 -2.14 17.96
N THR A 100 3.41 -0.88 17.70
CA THR A 100 4.76 -0.49 17.23
C THR A 100 5.81 -0.43 18.33
N ARG A 101 5.39 -0.52 19.60
CA ARG A 101 6.29 -0.61 20.77
C ARG A 101 6.43 -2.04 21.30
N ALA A 102 5.71 -3.00 20.72
CA ALA A 102 5.77 -4.39 21.15
C ALA A 102 7.21 -4.94 21.04
N PRO A 103 7.69 -5.75 21.99
CA PRO A 103 9.03 -6.33 21.93
C PRO A 103 9.28 -7.03 20.59
N GLY A 104 10.39 -6.70 19.92
CA GLY A 104 10.77 -7.26 18.61
C GLY A 104 10.58 -6.32 17.42
N THR A 105 9.92 -5.16 17.59
CA THR A 105 9.90 -4.10 16.57
C THR A 105 11.11 -3.18 16.74
N SER A 106 12.18 -3.42 15.98
CA SER A 106 13.42 -2.62 16.04
C SER A 106 13.33 -1.27 15.32
N SER A 107 12.30 -1.05 14.50
CA SER A 107 12.18 0.16 13.69
C SER A 107 11.38 1.24 14.41
N THR A 108 11.94 2.45 14.48
CA THR A 108 11.24 3.66 14.93
C THR A 108 10.32 4.26 13.85
N LEU A 109 10.53 3.85 12.59
CA LEU A 109 9.71 4.23 11.45
C LEU A 109 8.90 3.06 10.96
N PHE A 110 7.62 3.30 10.69
CA PHE A 110 6.74 2.30 10.11
C PHE A 110 5.93 2.89 8.96
N PHE A 111 5.30 2.00 8.22
CA PHE A 111 4.35 2.29 7.16
C PHE A 111 2.98 1.74 7.58
N VAL A 112 1.93 2.52 7.37
CA VAL A 112 0.54 2.14 7.67
C VAL A 112 -0.29 2.03 6.41
N ARG A 113 -1.15 1.02 6.35
CA ARG A 113 -2.17 0.84 5.29
C ARG A 113 -3.40 0.13 5.83
N LEU A 114 -4.45 0.07 5.02
CA LEU A 114 -5.54 -0.88 5.24
C LEU A 114 -5.17 -2.28 4.72
N SER A 115 -5.94 -3.30 5.08
CA SER A 115 -5.84 -4.64 4.52
C SER A 115 -6.04 -4.66 3.00
N THR A 116 -6.69 -3.64 2.45
CA THR A 116 -7.06 -3.51 1.04
C THR A 116 -6.00 -2.76 0.23
N ARG A 117 -5.68 -1.50 0.58
CA ARG A 117 -4.70 -0.69 -0.17
C ARG A 117 -3.92 0.32 0.66
N SER A 118 -2.80 0.74 0.10
CA SER A 118 -1.90 1.77 0.63
C SER A 118 -2.47 3.20 0.46
N PRO A 119 -2.34 4.10 1.47
CA PRO A 119 -2.83 5.49 1.42
C PRO A 119 -1.90 6.42 0.59
N LYS A 120 -1.52 6.00 -0.62
CA LYS A 120 -0.55 6.71 -1.49
C LYS A 120 -1.02 8.11 -1.93
N ASP A 121 -2.28 8.45 -1.70
CA ASP A 121 -2.95 9.71 -2.04
C ASP A 121 -3.30 10.57 -0.82
N CYS A 122 -2.72 10.27 0.36
CA CYS A 122 -3.01 11.02 1.57
C CYS A 122 -2.69 12.52 1.39
N LEU A 123 -3.69 13.36 1.67
CA LEU A 123 -3.58 14.82 1.56
C LEU A 123 -2.64 15.38 2.62
N LEU A 124 -2.59 14.73 3.77
CA LEU A 124 -1.70 15.08 4.86
C LEU A 124 -0.39 14.33 4.69
N LYS A 125 0.70 15.08 4.53
CA LYS A 125 2.04 14.54 4.31
C LYS A 125 2.93 14.81 5.51
N PRO A 126 2.79 14.05 6.62
CA PRO A 126 3.55 14.29 7.85
C PRO A 126 5.07 14.24 7.63
N TRP A 127 5.54 13.52 6.61
CA TRP A 127 6.95 13.46 6.25
C TRP A 127 7.50 14.77 5.65
N GLU A 128 6.67 15.63 5.07
CA GLU A 128 7.13 16.94 4.56
C GLU A 128 7.46 17.92 5.70
N ALA A 129 6.91 17.69 6.90
CA ALA A 129 7.15 18.54 8.06
C ALA A 129 8.50 18.29 8.77
N ALA A 130 9.21 17.22 8.42
CA ALA A 130 10.48 16.87 9.07
C ALA A 130 11.56 16.51 8.02
N PRO A 131 12.68 17.26 7.98
CA PRO A 131 13.78 17.01 7.05
C PRO A 131 14.28 15.57 7.10
N GLY A 132 14.49 14.98 5.93
CA GLY A 132 15.04 13.62 5.81
C GLY A 132 14.04 12.49 6.04
N ARG A 133 12.76 12.78 6.31
CA ARG A 133 11.74 11.72 6.37
C ARG A 133 11.37 11.24 4.97
N ALA A 134 11.38 9.92 4.82
CA ALA A 134 10.92 9.29 3.61
C ALA A 134 9.39 9.42 3.45
N PRO A 135 8.88 9.56 2.21
CA PRO A 135 7.45 9.58 1.95
C PRO A 135 6.72 8.38 2.55
N LEU A 136 5.51 8.62 3.06
CA LEU A 136 4.65 7.60 3.69
C LEU A 136 5.22 6.92 4.95
N SER A 137 6.35 7.40 5.49
CA SER A 137 6.82 6.96 6.81
C SER A 137 6.02 7.62 7.92
N VAL A 138 5.74 6.88 9.00
CA VAL A 138 5.09 7.35 10.24
C VAL A 138 5.93 6.93 11.46
N VAL A 139 5.88 7.73 12.52
CA VAL A 139 6.61 7.52 13.78
C VAL A 139 5.66 7.25 14.94
N THR A 140 4.43 7.77 14.87
CA THR A 140 3.43 7.66 15.93
C THR A 140 2.09 7.17 15.40
N GLY A 141 1.29 6.59 16.28
CA GLY A 141 -0.08 6.21 15.97
C GLY A 141 -0.94 7.40 15.55
N GLN A 142 -0.65 8.61 16.06
CA GLN A 142 -1.33 9.83 15.63
C GLN A 142 -1.04 10.15 14.15
N GLU A 143 0.24 10.08 13.74
CA GLU A 143 0.61 10.26 12.33
C GLU A 143 -0.02 9.19 11.43
N ALA A 144 -0.08 7.95 11.92
CA ALA A 144 -0.71 6.85 11.20
C ALA A 144 -2.21 7.08 11.00
N ALA A 145 -2.94 7.45 12.06
CA ALA A 145 -4.36 7.77 11.98
C ALA A 145 -4.61 8.97 11.05
N ALA A 146 -3.77 10.01 11.11
CA ALA A 146 -3.85 11.18 10.22
C ALA A 146 -3.63 10.81 8.74
N MET A 147 -2.66 9.93 8.47
CA MET A 147 -2.37 9.46 7.13
C MET A 147 -3.55 8.69 6.55
N LEU A 148 -4.12 7.74 7.31
CA LEU A 148 -5.32 7.00 6.91
C LEU A 148 -6.52 7.92 6.72
N ALA A 149 -6.76 8.83 7.67
CA ALA A 149 -7.87 9.78 7.66
C ALA A 149 -7.81 10.80 6.52
N SER A 150 -6.69 10.92 5.81
CA SER A 150 -6.51 11.91 4.73
C SER A 150 -6.38 11.29 3.35
N SER A 151 -6.60 9.98 3.21
CA SER A 151 -6.52 9.25 1.94
C SER A 151 -7.92 8.99 1.36
N ALA A 152 -8.12 9.37 0.10
CA ALA A 152 -9.38 9.10 -0.61
C ALA A 152 -9.53 7.60 -0.86
N ARG A 153 -8.42 6.93 -1.15
CA ARG A 153 -8.34 5.47 -1.26
C ARG A 153 -8.87 4.77 0.00
N VAL A 154 -8.41 5.21 1.18
CA VAL A 154 -8.87 4.66 2.46
C VAL A 154 -10.38 4.89 2.64
N ARG A 155 -10.87 6.12 2.38
CA ARG A 155 -12.30 6.42 2.42
C ARG A 155 -13.11 5.48 1.52
N ASP A 156 -12.68 5.30 0.28
CA ASP A 156 -13.39 4.52 -0.72
C ASP A 156 -13.46 3.02 -0.34
N ASP A 157 -12.40 2.48 0.27
CA ASP A 157 -12.41 1.10 0.78
C ASP A 157 -13.39 0.91 1.92
N LEU A 158 -13.36 1.83 2.90
CA LEU A 158 -14.25 1.74 4.05
C LEU A 158 -15.71 1.91 3.63
N ALA A 159 -15.99 2.79 2.67
CA ALA A 159 -17.33 2.95 2.10
C ALA A 159 -17.79 1.70 1.33
N ALA A 160 -16.91 1.09 0.54
CA ALA A 160 -17.21 -0.16 -0.18
C ALA A 160 -17.47 -1.32 0.79
N ALA A 161 -16.64 -1.45 1.84
CA ALA A 161 -16.83 -2.46 2.88
C ALA A 161 -18.14 -2.27 3.64
N ALA A 162 -18.49 -1.03 3.99
CA ALA A 162 -19.76 -0.72 4.65
C ALA A 162 -20.97 -1.03 3.75
N ALA A 163 -20.88 -0.74 2.45
CA ALA A 163 -21.94 -1.08 1.49
C ALA A 163 -22.11 -2.61 1.35
N ALA A 164 -21.01 -3.36 1.24
CA ALA A 164 -21.04 -4.82 1.16
C ALA A 164 -21.63 -5.47 2.43
N ALA A 165 -21.32 -4.91 3.61
CA ALA A 165 -21.91 -5.34 4.88
C ALA A 165 -23.43 -5.09 4.92
N ALA A 166 -23.89 -3.94 4.41
CA ALA A 166 -25.31 -3.62 4.35
C ALA A 166 -26.09 -4.53 3.38
N GLU A 167 -25.50 -4.89 2.22
CA GLU A 167 -26.12 -5.78 1.23
C GLU A 167 -26.26 -7.23 1.74
N SER A 168 -25.29 -7.70 2.54
CA SER A 168 -25.28 -9.07 3.04
C SER A 168 -26.34 -9.35 4.11
N GLY A 169 -27.01 -8.32 4.65
CA GLY A 169 -28.02 -8.47 5.72
C GLY A 169 -27.47 -9.05 7.04
N GLY A 170 -26.20 -9.41 7.08
CA GLY A 170 -25.48 -9.84 8.27
C GLY A 170 -25.19 -8.64 9.15
N GLY A 171 -25.53 -8.74 10.43
CA GLY A 171 -24.96 -7.82 11.43
C GLY A 171 -23.44 -7.84 11.31
N VAL A 172 -22.81 -6.69 11.51
CA VAL A 172 -21.35 -6.48 11.36
C VAL A 172 -20.50 -7.34 12.32
N GLU A 173 -21.13 -8.24 13.08
CA GLU A 173 -20.51 -9.10 14.09
C GLU A 173 -19.99 -10.44 13.54
N GLU A 174 -20.21 -10.80 12.26
CA GLU A 174 -19.52 -11.97 11.71
C GLU A 174 -17.99 -11.69 11.64
N GLU A 175 -17.24 -12.42 12.46
CA GLU A 175 -15.81 -12.28 12.81
C GLU A 175 -14.81 -12.21 11.62
N GLY A 176 -15.26 -12.27 10.38
CA GLY A 176 -14.42 -12.30 9.19
C GLY A 176 -14.48 -11.07 8.27
N GLY A 177 -15.48 -10.19 8.39
CA GLY A 177 -15.81 -9.25 7.29
C GLY A 177 -15.14 -7.86 7.29
N GLY A 178 -14.44 -7.47 8.37
CA GLY A 178 -13.99 -6.09 8.54
C GLY A 178 -12.64 -5.74 7.90
N VAL A 179 -12.50 -4.50 7.42
CA VAL A 179 -11.21 -3.96 6.96
C VAL A 179 -10.25 -3.81 8.15
N ALA A 180 -9.04 -4.34 8.05
CA ALA A 180 -8.02 -4.24 9.09
C ALA A 180 -6.98 -3.16 8.79
N VAL A 181 -6.23 -2.74 9.81
CA VAL A 181 -5.04 -1.89 9.64
C VAL A 181 -3.80 -2.77 9.67
N MET A 182 -2.88 -2.52 8.73
CA MET A 182 -1.57 -3.18 8.71
C MET A 182 -0.46 -2.20 9.02
N LEU A 183 0.48 -2.67 9.82
CA LEU A 183 1.70 -1.97 10.19
C LEU A 183 2.89 -2.75 9.65
N ARG A 184 3.83 -2.05 9.01
CA ARG A 184 5.09 -2.66 8.53
C ARG A 184 6.27 -1.81 8.95
N PRO A 185 7.42 -2.40 9.32
CA PRO A 185 8.67 -1.65 9.41
C PRO A 185 8.89 -0.86 8.13
N PHE A 186 9.27 0.40 8.26
CA PHE A 186 9.56 1.22 7.10
C PHE A 186 10.87 0.74 6.48
N ALA A 187 10.84 0.41 5.19
CA ALA A 187 12.03 0.04 4.42
C ALA A 187 12.33 1.13 3.39
N PRO A 188 13.59 1.58 3.24
CA PRO A 188 13.97 2.60 2.27
C PRO A 188 14.01 1.99 0.86
N ILE A 189 12.84 1.70 0.31
CA ILE A 189 12.68 1.14 -1.04
C ILE A 189 12.98 2.25 -2.05
N PRO A 190 14.00 2.09 -2.92
CA PRO A 190 14.20 3.04 -4.00
C PRO A 190 12.99 3.02 -4.92
N ALA A 191 12.38 4.17 -5.19
CA ALA A 191 11.18 4.22 -6.02
C ALA A 191 11.41 3.59 -7.41
N TRP A 192 12.64 3.66 -7.93
CA TRP A 192 13.00 3.07 -9.21
C TRP A 192 12.90 1.55 -9.25
N SER A 193 12.93 0.89 -8.09
CA SER A 193 12.93 -0.56 -8.03
C SER A 193 11.53 -1.19 -7.94
N GLU A 194 10.47 -0.38 -7.75
CA GLU A 194 9.10 -0.89 -7.67
C GLU A 194 8.60 -1.32 -9.06
N VAL A 195 8.18 -2.59 -9.16
CA VAL A 195 7.57 -3.19 -10.35
C VAL A 195 6.24 -3.82 -9.99
N ARG A 196 5.37 -3.92 -10.99
CA ARG A 196 4.08 -4.59 -10.92
C ARG A 196 4.09 -5.80 -11.82
N VAL A 197 3.82 -6.97 -11.25
CA VAL A 197 3.80 -8.25 -11.96
C VAL A 197 2.38 -8.76 -12.04
N PHE A 198 1.97 -9.18 -13.23
CA PHE A 198 0.65 -9.71 -13.52
C PHE A 198 0.74 -11.24 -13.55
N VAL A 199 -0.09 -11.88 -12.73
CA VAL A 199 -0.24 -13.33 -12.70
C VAL A 199 -1.65 -13.65 -13.18
N ALA A 200 -1.78 -14.50 -14.20
CA ALA A 200 -3.05 -14.95 -14.72
C ALA A 200 -3.03 -16.47 -14.91
N ALA A 201 -4.10 -17.14 -14.47
CA ALA A 201 -4.18 -18.61 -14.46
C ALA A 201 -2.94 -19.29 -13.84
N GLY A 202 -2.42 -18.72 -12.74
CA GLY A 202 -1.22 -19.21 -12.06
C GLY A 202 0.11 -18.97 -12.81
N GLN A 203 0.09 -18.25 -13.93
CA GLN A 203 1.29 -17.96 -14.75
C GLN A 203 1.63 -16.47 -14.72
N VAL A 204 2.92 -16.14 -14.67
CA VAL A 204 3.38 -14.75 -14.79
C VAL A 204 3.31 -14.32 -16.27
N THR A 205 2.45 -13.35 -16.57
CA THR A 205 2.15 -12.92 -17.95
C THR A 205 2.77 -11.58 -18.32
N ALA A 206 2.97 -10.69 -17.35
CA ALA A 206 3.54 -9.38 -17.63
C ALA A 206 4.26 -8.78 -16.42
N LEU A 207 5.21 -7.88 -16.69
CA LEU A 207 5.88 -7.04 -15.69
C LEU A 207 5.90 -5.61 -16.19
N SER A 208 5.53 -4.65 -15.35
CA SER A 208 5.63 -3.22 -15.61
C SER A 208 6.46 -2.53 -14.55
N GLN A 209 7.32 -1.60 -14.94
CA GLN A 209 7.84 -0.62 -13.99
C GLN A 209 6.67 0.18 -13.40
N TYR A 210 6.69 0.44 -12.09
CA TYR A 210 5.55 1.08 -11.41
C TYR A 210 5.54 2.60 -11.62
N PHE A 211 6.69 3.25 -11.43
CA PHE A 211 6.84 4.70 -11.58
C PHE A 211 7.52 5.05 -12.91
N PRO A 212 7.00 6.04 -13.66
CA PRO A 212 7.68 6.55 -14.83
C PRO A 212 8.84 7.47 -14.40
N PHE A 213 10.08 6.99 -14.49
CA PHE A 213 11.25 7.85 -14.26
C PHE A 213 11.64 8.58 -15.54
N THR A 214 11.95 9.86 -15.40
CA THR A 214 12.46 10.72 -16.47
C THR A 214 13.77 11.36 -16.04
N GLY A 215 14.61 11.73 -16.99
CA GLY A 215 15.89 12.40 -16.75
C GLY A 215 17.08 11.44 -16.73
N ASP A 216 18.24 11.96 -16.31
CA ASP A 216 19.56 11.36 -16.56
C ASP A 216 19.74 9.97 -15.94
N SER A 217 19.02 9.65 -14.86
CA SER A 217 19.09 8.34 -14.19
C SER A 217 18.15 7.28 -14.77
N ALA A 218 17.25 7.65 -15.70
CA ALA A 218 16.25 6.72 -16.23
C ALA A 218 16.87 5.50 -16.91
N GLY A 219 17.94 5.70 -17.70
CA GLY A 219 18.67 4.61 -18.35
C GLY A 219 19.32 3.64 -17.36
N ALA A 220 20.07 4.17 -16.39
CA ALA A 220 20.72 3.35 -15.36
C ALA A 220 19.72 2.55 -14.51
N ASN A 221 18.60 3.18 -14.13
CA ASN A 221 17.53 2.53 -13.38
C ASN A 221 16.84 1.42 -14.19
N ARG A 222 16.58 1.66 -15.47
CA ARG A 222 16.03 0.65 -16.39
C ARG A 222 16.97 -0.54 -16.50
N ASP A 223 18.26 -0.29 -16.72
CA ASP A 223 19.26 -1.34 -16.89
C ASP A 223 19.44 -2.12 -15.57
N ALA A 224 19.32 -1.47 -14.42
CA ALA A 224 19.26 -2.13 -13.12
C ALA A 224 18.04 -3.06 -13.00
N LEU A 225 16.83 -2.57 -13.29
CA LEU A 225 15.61 -3.40 -13.27
C LEU A 225 15.67 -4.58 -14.25
N ALA A 226 16.26 -4.38 -15.44
CA ALA A 226 16.40 -5.43 -16.45
C ALA A 226 17.21 -6.62 -15.89
N ARG A 227 18.26 -6.36 -15.09
CA ARG A 227 19.05 -7.42 -14.44
C ARG A 227 18.24 -8.26 -13.45
N TYR A 228 17.28 -7.65 -12.77
CA TYR A 228 16.43 -8.32 -11.76
C TYR A 228 15.11 -8.86 -12.30
N THR A 229 14.83 -8.73 -13.60
CA THR A 229 13.55 -9.14 -14.19
C THR A 229 13.25 -10.62 -13.96
N ASN A 230 14.24 -11.50 -14.12
CA ASN A 230 14.06 -12.93 -13.87
C ASN A 230 13.80 -13.23 -12.39
N ASP A 231 14.42 -12.50 -11.47
CA ASP A 231 14.21 -12.69 -10.03
C ASP A 231 12.80 -12.25 -9.61
N PHE A 232 12.29 -11.16 -10.19
CA PHE A 232 10.90 -10.74 -10.01
C PHE A 232 9.91 -11.77 -10.53
N VAL A 233 10.13 -12.30 -11.74
CA VAL A 233 9.28 -13.35 -12.33
C VAL A 233 9.31 -14.61 -11.47
N ALA A 234 10.49 -15.03 -11.01
CA ALA A 234 10.63 -16.18 -10.14
C ALA A 234 9.89 -15.98 -8.80
N LEU A 235 10.03 -14.80 -8.17
CA LEU A 235 9.32 -14.48 -6.93
C LEU A 235 7.80 -14.46 -7.12
N ALA A 236 7.29 -13.83 -8.18
CA ALA A 236 5.86 -13.83 -8.49
C ALA A 236 5.32 -15.25 -8.77
N GLY A 237 6.10 -16.10 -9.44
CA GLY A 237 5.77 -17.51 -9.64
C GLY A 237 5.66 -18.29 -8.32
N ARG A 238 6.54 -18.01 -7.35
CA ARG A 238 6.43 -18.59 -6.00
C ARG A 238 5.18 -18.11 -5.26
N CYS A 239 4.84 -16.82 -5.37
CA CYS A 239 3.56 -16.31 -4.86
C CYS A 239 2.37 -17.06 -5.48
N ALA A 240 2.39 -17.30 -6.79
CA ALA A 240 1.34 -18.06 -7.47
C ALA A 240 1.21 -19.49 -6.93
N ALA A 241 2.33 -20.19 -6.73
CA ALA A 241 2.35 -21.53 -6.15
C ALA A 241 1.81 -21.54 -4.72
N ALA A 242 2.23 -20.60 -3.87
CA ALA A 242 1.79 -20.51 -2.46
C ALA A 242 0.30 -20.15 -2.32
N LEU A 243 -0.22 -19.27 -3.18
CA LEU A 243 -1.64 -18.89 -3.15
C LEU A 243 -2.55 -19.97 -3.74
N SER A 244 -2.06 -20.72 -4.73
CA SER A 244 -2.79 -21.83 -5.33
C SER A 244 -2.91 -23.05 -4.40
N SER A 245 -1.97 -23.23 -3.47
CA SER A 245 -1.97 -24.39 -2.56
C SER A 245 -2.90 -24.24 -1.37
N THR A 246 -3.35 -23.02 -1.06
CA THR A 246 -3.97 -22.69 0.23
C THR A 246 -5.44 -22.30 0.15
N THR A 247 -5.97 -21.97 -1.04
CA THR A 247 -7.32 -21.44 -1.12
C THR A 247 -8.11 -21.94 -2.35
N ASN A 248 -9.40 -22.20 -2.14
CA ASN A 248 -10.42 -22.14 -3.20
C ASN A 248 -10.82 -20.67 -3.53
N ALA A 249 -10.23 -19.69 -2.84
CA ALA A 249 -10.73 -18.32 -2.72
C ALA A 249 -9.90 -17.27 -3.48
N VAL A 250 -8.58 -17.45 -3.63
CA VAL A 250 -7.77 -16.52 -4.42
C VAL A 250 -8.07 -16.76 -5.90
N PRO A 251 -8.50 -15.72 -6.66
CA PRO A 251 -8.73 -15.87 -8.08
C PRO A 251 -7.46 -16.41 -8.76
N PRO A 252 -7.59 -17.24 -9.81
CA PRO A 252 -6.44 -17.76 -10.54
C PRO A 252 -5.54 -16.64 -11.13
N SER A 253 -5.99 -15.39 -11.08
CA SER A 253 -5.29 -14.21 -11.54
C SER A 253 -5.22 -13.13 -10.45
N PHE A 254 -4.04 -12.58 -10.21
CA PHE A 254 -3.79 -11.49 -9.26
C PHE A 254 -2.59 -10.65 -9.72
N ILE A 255 -2.39 -9.51 -9.09
CA ILE A 255 -1.28 -8.60 -9.39
C ILE A 255 -0.39 -8.50 -8.16
N VAL A 256 0.93 -8.60 -8.31
CA VAL A 256 1.88 -8.43 -7.21
C VAL A 256 2.75 -7.21 -7.45
N ASP A 257 2.78 -6.30 -6.49
CA ASP A 257 3.77 -5.22 -6.44
C ASP A 257 5.00 -5.76 -5.72
N LEU A 258 6.15 -5.66 -6.41
CA LEU A 258 7.44 -6.10 -5.93
C LEU A 258 8.40 -4.92 -5.91
N ALA A 259 9.44 -4.99 -5.10
CA ALA A 259 10.55 -4.04 -5.17
C ALA A 259 11.88 -4.67 -4.78
N LEU A 260 12.97 -3.93 -5.04
CA LEU A 260 14.31 -4.32 -4.61
C LEU A 260 14.67 -3.65 -3.28
N LEU A 261 15.09 -4.45 -2.31
CA LEU A 261 15.69 -3.98 -1.06
C LEU A 261 17.20 -4.21 -1.06
N PRO A 262 18.03 -3.26 -0.59
CA PRO A 262 19.46 -3.48 -0.42
C PRO A 262 19.74 -4.64 0.55
N THR A 263 20.66 -5.56 0.21
CA THR A 263 21.04 -6.69 1.08
C THR A 263 22.10 -6.32 2.12
N THR A 264 22.91 -5.31 1.84
CA THR A 264 23.96 -4.81 2.72
C THR A 264 23.77 -3.31 2.91
N PRO A 265 23.82 -2.80 4.15
CA PRO A 265 23.94 -1.36 4.34
C PRO A 265 25.23 -0.90 3.64
N PRO A 266 25.24 0.25 2.96
CA PRO A 266 26.46 0.78 2.38
C PRO A 266 27.50 0.90 3.49
N SER A 267 28.55 0.08 3.42
CA SER A 267 29.69 0.19 4.32
C SER A 267 30.24 1.61 4.17
N GLY A 268 30.27 2.37 5.26
CA GLY A 268 30.70 3.78 5.28
C GLY A 268 32.17 4.01 4.90
N ASP A 269 32.88 2.93 4.57
CA ASP A 269 34.28 2.90 4.22
C ASP A 269 34.38 3.14 2.70
N GLY A 270 34.22 4.40 2.30
CA GLY A 270 34.03 4.86 0.92
C GLY A 270 35.22 4.65 -0.05
N GLY A 271 35.71 3.43 -0.18
CA GLY A 271 36.83 3.06 -1.05
C GLY A 271 36.63 1.79 -1.89
N GLY A 272 35.48 1.13 -1.84
CA GLY A 272 35.16 0.00 -2.72
C GLY A 272 34.54 0.48 -4.03
N ASP A 273 35.07 0.03 -5.16
CA ASP A 273 34.48 0.23 -6.50
C ASP A 273 32.96 0.00 -6.42
N GLY A 274 32.19 1.05 -6.73
CA GLY A 274 30.79 1.21 -6.37
C GLY A 274 29.78 0.32 -7.10
N ASP A 275 30.09 -0.96 -7.31
CA ASP A 275 29.31 -1.88 -8.16
C ASP A 275 28.62 -3.02 -7.39
N ASP A 276 28.85 -3.17 -6.08
CA ASP A 276 28.39 -4.34 -5.32
C ASP A 276 27.19 -4.07 -4.38
N CYS A 277 26.39 -3.02 -4.65
CA CYS A 277 25.08 -2.90 -4.02
C CYS A 277 24.17 -4.00 -4.54
N ARG A 278 24.18 -5.15 -3.86
CA ARG A 278 23.27 -6.25 -4.12
C ARG A 278 21.89 -5.91 -3.58
N TYR A 279 20.90 -6.20 -4.39
CA TYR A 279 19.50 -6.10 -4.01
C TYR A 279 18.85 -7.48 -3.96
N HIS A 280 17.80 -7.59 -3.14
CA HIS A 280 16.91 -8.75 -3.11
C HIS A 280 15.47 -8.30 -3.41
N PRO A 281 14.75 -9.01 -4.30
CA PRO A 281 13.34 -8.74 -4.52
C PRO A 281 12.49 -9.07 -3.29
N VAL A 282 11.51 -8.23 -3.00
CA VAL A 282 10.52 -8.44 -1.95
C VAL A 282 9.10 -8.17 -2.45
N VAL A 283 8.13 -8.83 -1.83
CA VAL A 283 6.71 -8.57 -2.06
C VAL A 283 6.25 -7.38 -1.22
N LEU A 284 5.66 -6.38 -1.89
CA LEU A 284 5.09 -5.20 -1.26
C LEU A 284 3.58 -5.30 -1.08
N GLU A 285 2.85 -5.78 -2.08
CA GLU A 285 1.40 -5.78 -2.09
C GLU A 285 0.88 -6.81 -3.10
N VAL A 286 -0.23 -7.48 -2.82
CA VAL A 286 -1.00 -8.26 -3.80
C VAL A 286 -2.33 -7.54 -3.98
N ASN A 287 -2.71 -7.37 -5.24
CA ASN A 287 -3.87 -6.63 -5.66
C ASN A 287 -4.78 -7.55 -6.51
N PRO A 288 -6.09 -7.25 -6.56
CA PRO A 288 -6.99 -7.91 -7.50
C PRO A 288 -6.53 -7.74 -8.95
N PHE A 289 -6.75 -8.77 -9.77
CA PHE A 289 -6.57 -8.70 -11.22
C PHE A 289 -7.76 -8.01 -11.89
N SER A 290 -7.89 -6.71 -11.66
CA SER A 290 -9.04 -5.94 -12.13
C SER A 290 -8.65 -4.54 -12.58
N ARG A 291 -9.56 -3.89 -13.32
CA ARG A 291 -9.38 -2.51 -13.81
C ARG A 291 -9.25 -1.46 -12.69
N ALA A 292 -9.62 -1.79 -11.46
CA ALA A 292 -9.40 -0.94 -10.29
C ALA A 292 -7.91 -0.84 -9.94
N THR A 293 -7.13 -1.88 -10.23
CA THR A 293 -5.68 -1.91 -10.06
C THR A 293 -5.01 -1.28 -11.28
N SER A 294 -4.18 -0.24 -11.08
CA SER A 294 -3.44 0.39 -12.19
C SER A 294 -2.67 -0.64 -13.04
N ALA A 295 -2.76 -0.53 -14.35
CA ALA A 295 -2.00 -1.38 -15.26
C ALA A 295 -0.57 -0.83 -15.54
N CYS A 296 -0.20 0.32 -14.95
CA CYS A 296 1.07 1.00 -15.15
C CYS A 296 1.34 1.25 -16.65
N HIS A 297 2.37 0.63 -17.26
CA HIS A 297 2.69 0.77 -18.69
C HIS A 297 1.84 -0.12 -19.61
N PHE A 298 0.92 -0.92 -19.05
CA PHE A 298 -0.10 -1.64 -19.80
C PHE A 298 -1.43 -0.90 -19.80
N SER A 299 -2.30 -1.29 -20.72
CA SER A 299 -3.68 -0.87 -20.80
C SER A 299 -4.57 -2.09 -20.65
N TRP A 300 -5.47 -2.08 -19.66
CA TRP A 300 -6.48 -3.12 -19.48
C TRP A 300 -7.34 -3.38 -20.73
N ALA A 301 -7.50 -2.37 -21.59
CA ALA A 301 -8.28 -2.49 -22.82
C ALA A 301 -7.44 -3.01 -24.00
N ARG A 302 -6.24 -2.44 -24.23
CA ARG A 302 -5.42 -2.80 -25.40
C ARG A 302 -4.58 -4.05 -25.19
N ASP A 303 -4.13 -4.27 -23.95
CA ASP A 303 -3.23 -5.36 -23.59
C ASP A 303 -3.97 -6.52 -22.90
N HIS A 304 -5.30 -6.59 -23.03
CA HIS A 304 -6.12 -7.62 -22.38
C HIS A 304 -5.58 -9.03 -22.60
N ASP A 305 -5.34 -9.39 -23.86
CA ASP A 305 -4.86 -10.73 -24.20
C ASP A 305 -3.43 -10.97 -23.69
N ARG A 306 -2.59 -9.92 -23.69
CA ARG A 306 -1.25 -10.01 -23.10
C ARG A 306 -1.32 -10.32 -21.61
N LEU A 307 -2.11 -9.54 -20.87
CA LEU A 307 -2.24 -9.67 -19.42
C LEU A 307 -2.84 -11.03 -19.01
N HIS A 308 -3.74 -11.61 -19.80
CA HIS A 308 -4.41 -12.87 -19.44
C HIS A 308 -3.80 -14.15 -20.02
N ARG A 309 -3.20 -14.08 -21.22
CA ARG A 309 -2.86 -15.28 -22.02
C ARG A 309 -1.55 -15.17 -22.79
N GLY A 310 -0.99 -13.97 -22.91
CA GLY A 310 0.15 -13.72 -23.78
C GLY A 310 1.43 -14.33 -23.22
N PRO A 311 2.45 -14.54 -24.09
CA PRO A 311 3.79 -14.83 -23.59
C PRO A 311 4.24 -13.67 -22.68
N PHE A 312 5.12 -13.98 -21.73
CA PHE A 312 5.65 -12.99 -20.81
C PHE A 312 6.14 -11.71 -21.54
N GLU A 313 5.72 -10.54 -21.07
CA GLU A 313 6.19 -9.24 -21.58
C GLU A 313 6.59 -8.33 -20.42
N ALA A 314 7.81 -7.77 -20.49
CA ALA A 314 8.29 -6.75 -19.57
C ALA A 314 8.26 -5.36 -20.24
N ARG A 315 7.62 -4.38 -19.59
CA ARG A 315 7.62 -2.96 -19.99
C ARG A 315 8.32 -2.12 -18.94
N LEU A 316 9.55 -1.71 -19.26
CA LEU A 316 10.35 -0.77 -18.47
C LEU A 316 10.44 0.56 -19.23
N VAL A 317 10.52 1.68 -18.52
CA VAL A 317 10.60 3.00 -19.15
C VAL A 317 11.85 3.08 -20.02
N ALA A 318 11.70 3.50 -21.27
CA ALA A 318 12.83 3.75 -22.16
C ALA A 318 13.61 4.99 -21.69
N ALA A 319 14.94 4.97 -21.81
CA ALA A 319 15.72 6.20 -21.73
C ALA A 319 15.27 7.13 -22.86
N SER A 320 14.67 8.27 -22.49
CA SER A 320 14.27 9.34 -23.41
C SER A 320 15.48 10.16 -23.85
#